data_AF-A0A174HHI4-F1
#
_entry.id   AF-A0A174HHI4-F1
#
_cell.length_a   1.000
_cell.length_b   1.000
_cell.length_c   1.000
_cell.angle_alpha   90.00
_cell.angle_beta   90.00
_cell.angle_gamma   90.00
#
_symmetry.space_group_name_H-M   'P 1'
#
loop_
_entity.id
_entity.type
_entity.pdbx_description
1 polymer ?
#
loop_
_entity_poly.entity_id
_entity_poly.type
_entity_poly.pdbx_seq_one_letter_code
_entity_poly.pdbx_strand_id
1 'polypeptide(L)'
;MRDITNSKGKIFRHFKGDLYLVEDFVKHSETQETMVLYRALYGECGLFVRPYGMFVEEVPEGKVNPTGQKYRFEEFNVKSVK
;
A
#
# COMPACT_ATOMS: atom_id res chain seq x y z
N MET A 1 9.77 3.94 -12.25
CA MET A 1 8.99 3.91 -11.00
C MET A 1 7.79 3.00 -11.20
N ARG A 2 7.40 2.19 -10.22
CA ARG A 2 6.23 1.30 -10.34
C ARG A 2 4.96 2.13 -10.40
N ASP A 3 4.13 1.91 -11.43
CA ASP A 3 2.82 2.55 -11.56
C ASP A 3 1.75 1.63 -10.98
N ILE A 4 1.00 2.12 -10.00
CA ILE A 4 -0.12 1.41 -9.36
C ILE A 4 -1.43 2.20 -9.44
N THR A 5 -1.51 3.24 -10.28
CA THR A 5 -2.68 4.14 -10.35
C THR A 5 -3.98 3.41 -10.72
N ASN A 6 -3.91 2.25 -11.38
CA ASN A 6 -5.06 1.38 -11.69
C ASN A 6 -5.37 0.35 -10.60
N SER A 7 -4.72 0.42 -9.43
CA SER A 7 -4.87 -0.56 -8.34
C SER A 7 -5.94 -0.18 -7.31
N LYS A 8 -6.86 0.73 -7.65
CA LYS A 8 -8.04 1.02 -6.83
C LYS A 8 -8.84 -0.26 -6.59
N GLY A 9 -9.17 -0.52 -5.32
CA GLY A 9 -9.87 -1.73 -4.89
C GLY A 9 -9.00 -2.98 -4.82
N LYS A 10 -7.68 -2.87 -5.01
CA LYS A 10 -6.75 -4.00 -4.86
C LYS A 10 -6.20 -4.08 -3.44
N ILE A 11 -5.90 -5.31 -3.03
CA ILE A 11 -5.28 -5.59 -1.74
C ILE A 11 -3.76 -5.51 -1.92
N PHE A 12 -3.09 -4.89 -0.97
CA PHE A 12 -1.65 -4.79 -0.88
C PHE A 12 -1.17 -5.37 0.45
N ARG A 13 -0.02 -6.03 0.43
CA ARG A 13 0.69 -6.47 1.63
C ARG A 13 1.83 -5.53 1.94
N HIS A 14 1.90 -5.03 3.16
CA HIS A 14 3.07 -4.33 3.66
C HIS A 14 4.22 -5.31 3.92
N PHE A 15 5.47 -4.89 3.76
CA PHE A 15 6.63 -5.80 3.91
C PHE A 15 6.77 -6.51 5.26
N LYS A 16 6.07 -6.01 6.29
CA LYS A 16 5.97 -6.66 7.60
C LYS A 16 4.94 -7.79 7.68
N GLY A 17 4.02 -7.91 6.72
CA GLY A 17 3.06 -9.01 6.63
C GLY A 17 1.59 -8.59 6.55
N ASP A 18 1.23 -7.44 7.12
CA ASP A 18 -0.17 -7.01 7.20
C ASP A 18 -0.76 -6.62 5.84
N LEU A 19 -2.07 -6.83 5.69
CA LEU A 19 -2.84 -6.55 4.47
C LEU A 19 -3.61 -5.23 4.57
N TYR A 20 -3.70 -4.55 3.45
CA TYR A 20 -4.35 -3.26 3.29
C TYR A 20 -5.14 -3.20 1.97
N LEU A 21 -6.25 -2.47 1.95
CA LEU A 21 -7.00 -2.14 0.74
C LEU A 21 -6.61 -0.75 0.24
N VAL A 22 -6.22 -0.63 -1.02
CA VAL A 22 -6.06 0.69 -1.67
C VAL A 22 -7.43 1.18 -2.11
N GLU A 23 -7.94 2.23 -1.46
CA GLU A 23 -9.28 2.75 -1.72
C GLU A 23 -9.29 3.81 -2.82
N ASP A 24 -8.30 4.70 -2.83
CA ASP A 24 -8.19 5.73 -3.87
C ASP A 24 -6.79 6.37 -3.93
N PHE A 25 -6.59 7.20 -4.94
CA PHE A 25 -5.46 8.11 -5.06
C PHE A 25 -5.95 9.55 -4.95
N VAL A 26 -5.49 10.26 -3.93
CA VAL A 26 -5.98 11.60 -3.58
C VAL A 26 -4.87 12.64 -3.72
N LYS A 27 -5.23 13.93 -3.74
CA LYS A 27 -4.26 15.03 -3.78
C LYS A 27 -4.23 15.76 -2.45
N HIS A 28 -3.02 16.00 -1.94
CA HIS A 28 -2.81 16.92 -0.83
C HIS A 28 -3.12 18.35 -1.29
N SER A 29 -4.03 19.06 -0.62
CA SER A 29 -4.54 20.36 -1.09
C SER A 29 -3.46 21.44 -1.20
N GLU A 30 -2.57 21.50 -0.21
CA GLU A 30 -1.56 22.54 -0.06
C GLU A 30 -0.36 22.30 -0.99
N THR A 31 0.07 21.05 -1.15
CA THR A 31 1.29 20.70 -1.91
C THR A 31 0.99 20.16 -3.30
N GLN A 32 -0.26 19.81 -3.58
CA GLN A 32 -0.70 19.09 -4.79
C GLN A 32 -0.04 17.71 -4.97
N GLU A 33 0.59 17.17 -3.93
CA GLU A 33 1.22 15.86 -3.96
C GLU A 33 0.18 14.74 -4.05
N THR A 34 0.46 13.74 -4.89
CA THR A 34 -0.35 12.51 -4.98
C THR A 34 -0.12 11.64 -3.75
N MET A 35 -1.22 11.23 -3.11
CA MET A 35 -1.25 10.39 -1.93
C MET A 35 -2.03 9.11 -2.24
N VAL A 36 -1.70 8.03 -1.54
CA VAL A 36 -2.48 6.79 -1.54
C VAL A 36 -3.39 6.79 -0.32
N LEU A 37 -4.70 6.68 -0.52
CA LEU A 37 -5.69 6.41 0.52
C LEU A 37 -5.85 4.89 0.67
N TYR A 38 -5.58 4.36 1.86
CA TYR A 38 -5.61 2.92 2.08
C TYR A 38 -6.11 2.57 3.48
N ARG A 39 -6.74 1.40 3.60
CA ARG A 39 -7.35 0.89 4.82
C ARG A 39 -6.66 -0.37 5.31
N ALA A 40 -6.39 -0.47 6.61
CA ALA A 40 -5.96 -1.71 7.23
C ALA A 40 -7.06 -2.79 7.13
N LEU A 41 -6.70 -4.03 6.80
CA LEU A 41 -7.63 -5.18 6.79
C LEU A 41 -7.51 -6.01 8.08
N TYR A 42 -7.17 -5.36 9.19
CA TYR A 42 -6.99 -5.93 10.52
C TYR A 42 -7.38 -4.91 11.60
N GLY A 43 -7.59 -5.39 12.83
CA GLY A 43 -7.97 -4.56 13.97
C GLY A 43 -9.24 -3.74 13.68
N GLU A 44 -9.22 -2.46 14.06
CA GLU A 44 -10.32 -1.51 13.87
C GLU A 44 -10.43 -0.97 12.41
N CYS A 45 -9.76 -1.60 11.44
CA CYS A 45 -9.82 -1.23 10.02
C CYS A 45 -9.50 0.26 9.76
N GLY A 46 -8.43 0.75 10.40
CA GLY A 46 -7.99 2.15 10.32
C GLY A 46 -7.74 2.63 8.89
N LEU A 47 -8.04 3.91 8.65
CA LEU A 47 -7.92 4.57 7.36
C LEU A 47 -6.74 5.55 7.37
N PHE A 48 -5.87 5.44 6.36
CA PHE A 48 -4.61 6.17 6.31
C PHE A 48 -4.37 6.80 4.94
N VAL A 49 -3.58 7.87 4.93
CA VAL A 49 -3.02 8.47 3.72
C VAL A 49 -1.49 8.47 3.78
N ARG A 50 -0.83 8.26 2.66
CA ARG A 50 0.64 8.27 2.55
C ARG A 50 1.08 8.85 1.20
N PRO A 51 2.21 9.57 1.14
CA PRO A 51 2.80 10.00 -0.14
C PRO A 51 2.97 8.84 -1.11
N TYR A 52 2.61 9.05 -2.38
CA TYR A 52 2.68 8.00 -3.42
C TYR A 52 4.09 7.42 -3.53
N GLY A 53 5.12 8.28 -3.58
CA GLY A 53 6.52 7.85 -3.66
C GLY A 53 6.90 6.90 -2.52
N MET A 54 6.55 7.28 -1.28
CA MET A 54 6.82 6.47 -0.10
C MET A 54 6.00 5.17 -0.02
N PHE A 55 4.93 5.05 -0.80
CA PHE A 55 4.11 3.83 -0.86
C PHE A 55 4.73 2.82 -1.85
N VAL A 56 5.19 3.29 -3.00
CA VAL A 56 5.76 2.45 -4.07
C VAL A 56 7.27 2.20 -3.95
N GLU A 57 7.90 2.80 -2.94
CA GLU A 57 9.32 2.61 -2.61
C GLU A 57 9.71 1.16 -2.35
N GLU A 58 10.99 0.85 -2.56
CA GLU A 58 11.59 -0.41 -2.13
C GLU A 58 11.65 -0.51 -0.60
N VAL A 59 11.71 -1.74 -0.08
CA VAL A 59 11.93 -1.95 1.35
C VAL A 59 13.28 -1.32 1.74
N PRO A 60 13.33 -0.43 2.75
CA PRO A 60 14.59 0.20 3.12
C PRO A 60 15.63 -0.82 3.59
N GLU A 61 16.88 -0.58 3.23
CA GLU A 61 18.00 -1.39 3.72
C GLU A 61 18.04 -1.43 5.25
N GLY A 62 18.45 -2.57 5.81
CA GLY A 62 18.54 -2.79 7.26
C GLY A 62 17.20 -2.99 7.98
N LYS A 63 16.05 -2.98 7.28
CA LYS A 63 14.76 -3.36 7.88
C LYS A 63 14.53 -4.88 7.84
N VAL A 64 13.98 -5.42 8.93
CA VAL A 64 13.51 -6.81 8.95
C VAL A 64 12.37 -6.96 7.95
N ASN A 65 12.58 -7.80 6.94
CA ASN A 65 11.63 -8.06 5.86
C ASN A 65 11.15 -9.51 5.89
N PRO A 66 10.20 -9.86 6.77
CA PRO A 66 9.74 -11.25 6.94
C PRO A 66 9.03 -11.80 5.71
N THR A 67 8.53 -10.94 4.82
CA THR A 67 7.81 -11.34 3.61
C THR A 67 8.72 -11.57 2.41
N GLY A 68 9.99 -11.14 2.48
CA GLY A 68 10.94 -11.18 1.38
C GLY A 68 10.57 -10.30 0.18
N GLN A 69 9.60 -9.41 0.34
CA GLN A 69 9.06 -8.61 -0.76
C GLN A 69 10.01 -7.47 -1.14
N LYS A 70 10.01 -7.05 -2.41
CA LYS A 70 10.92 -6.01 -2.91
C LYS A 70 10.45 -4.62 -2.52
N TYR A 71 9.15 -4.37 -2.62
CA TYR A 71 8.55 -3.05 -2.37
C TYR A 71 7.92 -2.94 -0.99
N ARG A 72 7.83 -1.74 -0.41
CA ARG A 72 7.16 -1.53 0.89
C ARG A 72 5.74 -2.08 0.91
N PHE A 73 5.02 -1.90 -0.20
CA PHE A 73 3.71 -2.46 -0.44
C PHE A 73 3.71 -3.20 -1.78
N GLU A 74 3.20 -4.43 -1.79
CA GLU A 74 3.02 -5.22 -3.01
C GLU A 74 1.59 -5.70 -3.13
N GLU A 75 1.02 -5.61 -4.33
CA GLU A 75 -0.30 -6.17 -4.63
C GLU A 75 -0.35 -7.65 -4.24
N PHE A 76 -1.39 -8.01 -3.50
CA PHE A 76 -1.60 -9.34 -2.95
C PHE A 76 -2.94 -9.88 -3.45
N ASN A 77 -2.87 -10.99 -4.18
CA ASN A 77 -4.06 -11.63 -4.72
C ASN A 77 -4.69 -12.55 -3.67
N VAL A 78 -5.90 -12.20 -3.22
CA VAL A 78 -6.72 -13.07 -2.39
C VAL A 78 -7.59 -13.93 -3.30
N LYS A 79 -7.34 -15.24 -3.29
CA LYS A 79 -8.11 -16.18 -4.12
C LYS A 79 -9.56 -16.25 -3.64
N SER A 80 -10.49 -16.17 -4.59
CA SER A 80 -11.87 -16.58 -4.36
C SER A 80 -11.92 -18.05 -3.96
N VAL A 81 -12.79 -18.38 -3.01
CA VAL A 81 -13.09 -19.76 -2.63
C VAL A 81 -14.18 -20.37 -3.53
N LYS A 82 -14.91 -19.52 -4.27
CA LYS A 82 -15.86 -19.92 -5.31
C LYS A 82 -15.17 -20.00 -6.66
#